data_AF-A0A832K7J9-F1
#
_entry.id   AF-A0A832K7J9-F1
#
_cell.length_a   1.000
_cell.length_b   1.000
_cell.length_c   1.000
_cell.angle_alpha   90.00
_cell.angle_beta   90.00
_cell.angle_gamma   90.00
#
_symmetry.space_group_name_H-M   'P 1'
#
loop_
_entity.id
_entity.type
_entity.pdbx_description
1 polymer ?
#
loop_
_entity_poly.entity_id
_entity_poly.type
_entity_poly.pdbx_seq_one_letter_code
_entity_poly.pdbx_strand_id
1 'polypeptide(L)'
;ILGVVENMSTYVCPQCGHEEALFGSGGGMSIAQEYGVPLLGQLPLNPVIREDLDRGEPTVSRDPDGTIAQSYRRAAIAMTAQLGCAVRAQEETGPQIEIEE
;
A
#
# COMPACT_ATOMS: atom_id res chain seq x y z
N ILE A 1 6.85 6.78 10.07
CA ILE A 1 6.58 6.32 8.69
C ILE A 1 5.92 4.95 8.80
N LEU A 2 4.81 4.69 8.10
CA LEU A 2 4.09 3.40 8.22
C LEU A 2 4.61 2.31 7.27
N GLY A 3 5.25 2.70 6.17
CA GLY A 3 5.73 1.78 5.15
C GLY A 3 5.86 2.45 3.79
N VAL A 4 6.18 1.66 2.78
CA VAL A 4 6.40 2.09 1.39
C VAL A 4 5.29 1.54 0.51
N VAL A 5 4.79 2.34 -0.43
CA VAL A 5 3.95 1.86 -1.54
C VAL A 5 4.71 2.10 -2.83
N GLU A 6 4.89 1.05 -3.63
CA GLU A 6 5.53 1.15 -4.94
C GLU A 6 4.45 1.37 -6.00
N ASN A 7 4.36 2.60 -6.50
CA ASN A 7 3.42 2.96 -7.56
C ASN A 7 3.98 2.57 -8.94
N MET A 8 3.09 2.27 -9.90
CA MET A 8 3.46 1.89 -11.28
C MET A 8 4.45 0.70 -11.35
N SER A 9 4.26 -0.27 -10.46
CA SER A 9 5.15 -1.42 -10.27
C SER A 9 5.12 -2.44 -11.41
N THR A 10 3.93 -2.67 -11.99
CA THR A 10 3.73 -3.60 -13.11
C THR A 10 2.78 -3.01 -14.13
N TYR A 11 2.93 -3.44 -15.39
CA TYR A 11 2.03 -3.11 -16.50
C TYR A 11 1.59 -4.42 -17.15
N VAL A 12 0.28 -4.54 -17.40
CA VAL A 12 -0.29 -5.69 -18.12
C VAL A 12 -0.67 -5.23 -19.52
N CYS A 13 -0.03 -5.81 -20.53
CA CYS A 13 -0.32 -5.49 -21.92
C CYS A 13 -1.76 -5.92 -22.28
N PRO A 14 -2.62 -5.00 -22.74
CA PRO A 14 -4.02 -5.31 -23.04
C PRO A 14 -4.19 -6.23 -24.27
N GLN A 15 -3.15 -6.35 -25.11
CA GLN A 15 -3.21 -7.14 -26.34
C GLN A 15 -2.82 -8.62 -26.12
N CYS A 16 -1.84 -8.89 -25.24
CA CYS A 16 -1.32 -10.25 -25.04
C CYS A 16 -1.38 -10.75 -23.59
N GLY A 17 -1.71 -9.89 -22.63
CA GLY A 17 -1.76 -10.24 -21.21
C GLY A 17 -0.39 -10.40 -20.55
N HIS A 18 0.71 -10.10 -21.24
CA HIS A 18 2.04 -10.10 -20.65
C HIS A 18 2.14 -9.05 -19.55
N GLU A 19 2.62 -9.47 -18.38
CA GLU A 19 2.91 -8.58 -17.25
C GLU A 19 4.41 -8.29 -17.19
N GLU A 20 4.77 -7.01 -17.16
CA GLU A 20 6.16 -6.56 -17.12
C GLU A 20 6.35 -5.36 -16.18
N ALA A 21 7.56 -5.21 -15.65
CA ALA A 21 7.96 -4.08 -14.83
C ALA A 21 8.67 -3.02 -15.68
N LEU A 22 7.89 -2.12 -16.30
CA LEU A 22 8.40 -1.12 -17.27
C LEU A 22 9.53 -0.23 -16.72
N PHE A 23 9.52 0.05 -15.41
CA PHE A 23 10.46 0.94 -14.75
C PHE A 23 11.49 0.19 -13.89
N GLY A 24 11.63 -1.12 -14.12
CA GLY A 24 12.42 -2.02 -13.27
C GLY A 24 11.62 -2.52 -12.06
N SER A 25 12.24 -3.39 -11.27
CA SER A 25 11.58 -4.08 -10.15
C SER A 25 12.43 -4.04 -8.88
N GLY A 26 11.76 -4.00 -7.73
CA GLY A 26 12.40 -4.18 -6.41
C GLY A 26 12.88 -2.89 -5.75
N GLY A 27 12.72 -1.73 -6.39
CA GLY A 27 13.07 -0.44 -5.81
C GLY A 27 12.28 -0.15 -4.52
N GLY A 28 10.97 -0.44 -4.53
CA GLY A 28 10.12 -0.31 -3.35
C GLY A 28 10.58 -1.19 -2.18
N MET A 29 10.96 -2.44 -2.48
CA MET A 29 11.45 -3.38 -1.46
C MET A 29 12.82 -2.96 -0.91
N SER A 30 13.73 -2.48 -1.77
CA SER A 30 15.04 -1.98 -1.35
C SER A 30 14.90 -0.79 -0.39
N ILE A 31 14.05 0.18 -0.72
CA ILE A 31 13.78 1.35 0.13
C ILE A 31 13.13 0.91 1.45
N ALA A 32 12.16 0.02 1.40
CA ALA A 32 11.50 -0.52 2.59
C ALA A 32 12.52 -1.15 3.55
N GLN A 33 13.44 -1.97 3.02
CA GLN A 33 14.53 -2.57 3.80
C GLN A 33 15.51 -1.54 4.36
N GLU A 34 15.94 -0.57 3.56
CA GLU A 34 16.87 0.49 3.96
C GLU A 34 16.35 1.29 5.17
N TYR A 35 15.06 1.60 5.17
CA TYR A 35 14.42 2.37 6.25
C TYR A 35 13.83 1.50 7.37
N GLY A 36 13.95 0.18 7.29
CA GLY A 36 13.39 -0.74 8.31
C GLY A 36 11.86 -0.66 8.42
N VAL A 37 11.16 -0.36 7.32
CA VAL A 37 9.70 -0.24 7.26
C VAL A 37 9.13 -1.28 6.28
N PRO A 38 7.86 -1.68 6.39
CA PRO A 38 7.30 -2.68 5.47
C PRO A 38 6.98 -2.10 4.09
N LEU A 39 7.04 -2.95 3.06
CA LEU A 39 6.38 -2.69 1.78
C LEU A 39 4.89 -2.97 1.94
N LEU A 40 4.07 -1.93 1.85
CA LEU A 40 2.61 -1.98 2.05
C LEU A 40 1.89 -2.49 0.81
N GLY A 41 2.43 -2.24 -0.38
CA GLY A 41 1.85 -2.71 -1.62
C GLY A 41 2.60 -2.25 -2.85
N GLN A 42 2.32 -2.96 -3.95
CA GLN A 42 2.79 -2.65 -5.30
C GLN A 42 1.55 -2.43 -6.16
N LEU A 43 1.43 -1.24 -6.73
CA LEU A 43 0.25 -0.81 -7.48
C LEU A 43 0.55 -0.82 -8.98
N PRO A 44 -0.38 -1.29 -9.84
CA PRO A 44 -0.12 -1.40 -11.26
C PRO A 44 -0.17 -0.05 -11.96
N LEU A 45 0.57 0.08 -13.06
CA LEU A 45 0.34 1.09 -14.07
C LEU A 45 -0.83 0.63 -14.94
N ASN A 46 -1.99 1.26 -14.79
CA ASN A 46 -3.16 0.96 -15.62
C ASN A 46 -3.83 2.25 -16.11
N PRO A 47 -4.06 2.43 -17.42
CA PRO A 47 -4.74 3.60 -17.97
C PRO A 47 -6.12 3.87 -17.34
N VAL A 48 -6.83 2.81 -16.96
CA VAL A 48 -8.14 2.90 -16.29
C VAL A 48 -8.06 3.72 -15.01
N ILE A 49 -6.98 3.58 -14.23
CA ILE A 49 -6.79 4.34 -12.98
C ILE A 49 -6.80 5.85 -13.27
N ARG A 50 -6.04 6.27 -14.28
CA ARG A 50 -5.96 7.67 -14.70
C ARG A 50 -7.30 8.18 -15.23
N GLU A 51 -7.92 7.43 -16.14
CA GLU A 51 -9.17 7.82 -16.79
C GLU A 51 -10.32 7.99 -15.79
N ASP A 52 -10.38 7.11 -14.80
CA ASP A 52 -11.35 7.13 -13.71
C ASP A 52 -11.15 8.34 -12.81
N LEU A 53 -9.90 8.61 -12.43
CA LEU A 53 -9.55 9.80 -11.64
C LEU A 53 -9.81 11.10 -12.40
N ASP A 54 -9.48 11.15 -13.70
CA ASP A 54 -9.73 12.31 -14.57
C ASP A 54 -11.23 12.63 -14.67
N ARG A 55 -12.10 11.63 -14.55
CA ARG A 55 -13.56 11.77 -14.54
C ARG A 55 -14.15 12.09 -13.16
N GLY A 56 -13.33 12.09 -12.11
CA GLY A 56 -13.80 12.25 -10.73
C GLY A 56 -14.50 11.01 -10.16
N GLU A 57 -14.28 9.83 -10.75
CA GLU A 57 -14.85 8.55 -10.34
C GLU A 57 -13.73 7.57 -9.97
N PRO A 58 -13.10 7.66 -8.78
CA PRO A 58 -11.93 6.85 -8.45
C PRO A 58 -12.17 5.35 -8.70
N THR A 59 -11.19 4.65 -9.29
CA THR A 59 -11.35 3.23 -9.70
C THR A 59 -11.81 2.31 -8.56
N VAL A 60 -11.34 2.56 -7.33
CA VAL A 60 -11.77 1.81 -6.13
C VAL A 60 -13.25 1.95 -5.82
N SER A 61 -13.89 3.03 -6.26
CA SER A 61 -15.33 3.30 -6.14
C SER A 61 -16.10 2.83 -7.38
N ARG A 62 -15.53 3.03 -8.57
CA ARG A 62 -16.19 2.72 -9.85
C ARG A 62 -16.25 1.21 -10.12
N ASP A 63 -15.16 0.50 -9.84
CA ASP A 63 -15.06 -0.96 -9.95
C ASP A 63 -14.53 -1.54 -8.63
N PRO A 64 -15.39 -1.64 -7.61
CA PRO A 64 -14.99 -2.06 -6.28
C PRO A 64 -14.69 -3.55 -6.19
N ASP A 65 -14.86 -4.37 -7.21
CA ASP A 65 -14.49 -5.79 -7.14
C ASP A 65 -13.31 -6.13 -8.05
N GLY A 66 -12.97 -5.23 -8.99
CA GLY A 66 -11.85 -5.36 -9.91
C GLY A 66 -10.48 -5.52 -9.26
N THR A 67 -9.58 -6.15 -10.00
CA THR A 67 -8.22 -6.49 -9.54
C THR A 67 -7.42 -5.27 -9.09
N ILE A 68 -7.58 -4.13 -9.78
CA ILE A 68 -6.99 -2.85 -9.43
C ILE A 68 -7.50 -2.40 -8.06
N ALA A 69 -8.81 -2.36 -7.85
CA ALA A 69 -9.37 -1.94 -6.57
C ALA A 69 -8.92 -2.86 -5.42
N GLN A 70 -8.79 -4.16 -5.69
CA GLN A 70 -8.25 -5.10 -4.71
C GLN A 70 -6.78 -4.83 -4.35
N SER A 71 -5.91 -4.41 -5.30
CA SER A 71 -4.53 -4.07 -4.97
C SER A 71 -4.44 -2.85 -4.05
N TYR A 72 -5.26 -1.82 -4.29
CA TYR A 72 -5.36 -0.66 -3.40
C TYR A 72 -5.93 -1.04 -2.02
N ARG A 73 -6.96 -1.88 -1.95
CA ARG A 73 -7.52 -2.35 -0.66
C ARG A 73 -6.50 -3.15 0.14
N ARG A 74 -5.73 -4.03 -0.48
CA ARG A 74 -4.64 -4.76 0.20
C ARG A 74 -3.61 -3.80 0.79
N ALA A 75 -3.18 -2.80 0.02
CA ALA A 75 -2.26 -1.78 0.51
C ALA A 75 -2.83 -0.96 1.68
N ALA A 76 -4.11 -0.58 1.60
CA ALA A 76 -4.80 0.11 2.68
C ALA A 76 -4.90 -0.75 3.95
N ILE A 77 -5.24 -2.03 3.84
CA ILE A 77 -5.30 -2.97 4.97
C ILE A 77 -3.91 -3.11 5.63
N ALA A 78 -2.86 -3.27 4.83
CA ALA A 78 -1.49 -3.33 5.33
C ALA A 78 -1.11 -2.05 6.09
N MET A 79 -1.46 -0.87 5.54
CA MET A 79 -1.25 0.42 6.19
C MET A 79 -2.02 0.52 7.52
N THR A 80 -3.29 0.11 7.56
CA THR A 80 -4.10 0.13 8.79
C THR A 80 -3.53 -0.79 9.86
N ALA A 81 -3.03 -1.98 9.48
CA ALA A 81 -2.35 -2.87 10.41
C ALA A 81 -1.11 -2.21 11.03
N GLN A 82 -0.28 -1.54 10.21
CA GLN A 82 0.89 -0.81 10.70
C GLN A 82 0.51 0.34 11.62
N LEU A 83 -0.54 1.09 11.28
CA LEU A 83 -1.06 2.15 12.14
C LEU A 83 -1.52 1.60 13.50
N GLY A 84 -2.24 0.48 13.50
CA GLY A 84 -2.69 -0.17 14.73
C GLY A 84 -1.54 -0.64 15.63
N CYS A 85 -0.48 -1.21 15.05
CA CYS A 85 0.73 -1.55 15.79
C CYS A 85 1.45 -0.31 16.35
N ALA A 86 1.55 0.76 15.55
CA ALA A 86 2.22 1.99 15.97
C ALA A 86 1.51 2.68 17.13
N VAL A 87 0.16 2.71 17.13
CA VAL A 87 -0.62 3.28 18.24
C VAL A 87 -0.45 2.46 19.52
N ARG A 88 -0.51 1.13 19.44
CA ARG A 88 -0.30 0.25 20.62
C ARG A 88 1.08 0.40 21.25
N ALA A 89 2.12 0.54 20.44
CA ALA A 89 3.47 0.79 20.93
C ALA A 89 3.61 2.12 21.70
N GLN A 90 2.71 3.09 21.45
CA GLN A 90 2.64 4.34 22.21
C GLN A 90 1.82 4.20 23.51
N GLU A 91 0.93 3.21 23.62
CA GLU A 91 0.12 2.97 24.82
C GLU A 91 0.89 2.20 25.92
N GLU A 92 2.00 1.54 25.60
CA GLU A 92 2.85 0.85 26.59
C GLU A 92 3.55 1.79 27.58
N THR A 93 3.46 3.12 27.40
CA THR A 93 3.78 4.12 28.42
C THR A 93 2.55 4.46 29.28
N GLY A 94 1.84 3.44 29.78
CA GLY A 94 0.82 3.63 30.81
C GLY A 94 1.44 4.07 32.15
N PRO A 95 0.70 4.74 33.05
CA PRO A 95 1.24 5.14 34.34
C PRO A 95 1.69 3.93 35.15
N GLN A 96 2.93 3.97 35.66
CA GLN A 96 3.41 3.00 36.64
C GLN A 96 2.73 3.33 37.99
N ILE A 97 1.94 2.39 38.50
CA ILE A 97 1.32 2.51 39.82
C ILE A 97 2.17 1.68 40.78
N GLU A 98 3.00 2.35 41.57
CA GLU A 98 3.68 1.76 42.72
C GLU A 98 2.80 1.97 43.97
N ILE A 99 2.53 0.88 44.69
CA ILE A 99 1.82 0.92 45.97
C ILE A 99 2.86 0.55 47.03
N GLU A 100 3.25 1.52 47.86
CA GLU A 100 4.10 1.30 49.04
C GLU A 100 3.21 0.97 50.25
N GLU A 101 3.64 -0.02 51.06
CA GLU A 101 2.99 -0.39 52.34
C GLU A 101 3.40 0.53 53.50
#